data_AF-A0A930P2A1-F1
#
_entry.id   AF-A0A930P2A1-F1
#
_cell.length_a   1.000
_cell.length_b   1.000
_cell.length_c   1.000
_cell.angle_alpha   90.00
_cell.angle_beta   90.00
_cell.angle_gamma   90.00
#
_symmetry.space_group_name_H-M   'P 1'
#
loop_
_entity.id
_entity.type
_entity.pdbx_description
1 polymer ?
#
loop_
_entity_poly.entity_id
_entity_poly.type
_entity_poly.pdbx_seq_one_letter_code
_entity_poly.pdbx_strand_id
1 'polypeptide(L)'
;MSYLISEYVIDQYITDVEDLKEIVTLLHLFSKSMETTPAAKEVMTQKTRIAFLCGYRNKPKGNTITYVNKIIKGLIEKGYLISTSTDYILIKSINKTTTKWVLSDKAMNIIKGINKQSKDKAKANNKTSLPTQGNNNNPSKGGIINAKKETAPQQEYKPSLAELQAAIKI
;
A
#
# COMPACT_ATOMS: atom_id res chain seq x y z
N MET A 1 -1.85 -7.60 3.19
CA MET A 1 -1.66 -6.34 2.44
C MET A 1 -3.01 -5.65 2.33
N SER A 2 -3.26 -4.66 3.19
CA SER A 2 -4.49 -3.86 3.19
C SER A 2 -4.59 -3.09 1.87
N TYR A 3 -5.72 -3.19 1.16
CA TYR A 3 -6.02 -2.47 -0.09
C TYR A 3 -6.30 -0.97 0.16
N LEU A 4 -5.49 -0.31 1.00
CA LEU A 4 -5.52 1.15 1.12
C LEU A 4 -4.69 1.76 -0.02
N ILE A 5 -5.12 1.52 -1.26
CA ILE A 5 -4.98 2.59 -2.24
C ILE A 5 -6.13 3.53 -1.89
N SER A 6 -5.85 4.44 -0.97
CA SER A 6 -6.82 5.36 -0.37
C SER A 6 -7.46 6.22 -1.46
N GLU A 7 -8.70 6.65 -1.24
CA GLU A 7 -9.40 7.73 -1.97
C GLU A 7 -8.45 8.85 -2.43
N TYR A 8 -7.53 9.24 -1.54
CA TYR A 8 -6.44 10.17 -1.82
C TYR A 8 -5.59 9.89 -3.09
N VAL A 9 -5.29 8.63 -3.44
CA VAL A 9 -4.53 8.30 -4.67
C VAL A 9 -5.39 8.59 -5.91
N ILE A 10 -6.69 8.34 -5.82
CA ILE A 10 -7.64 8.65 -6.89
C ILE A 10 -7.70 10.16 -7.05
N ASP A 11 -7.94 10.90 -5.96
CA ASP A 11 -8.09 12.36 -5.97
C ASP A 11 -6.83 13.11 -6.42
N GLN A 12 -5.63 12.57 -6.13
CA GLN A 12 -4.37 13.24 -6.44
C GLN A 12 -3.78 12.84 -7.79
N TYR A 13 -3.99 11.61 -8.24
CA TYR A 13 -3.25 11.05 -9.39
C TYR A 13 -4.14 10.50 -10.51
N ILE A 14 -5.42 10.23 -10.24
CA ILE A 14 -6.36 9.63 -11.19
C ILE A 14 -7.59 10.52 -11.33
N THR A 15 -7.37 11.77 -11.70
CA THR A 15 -8.43 12.80 -11.78
C THR A 15 -9.24 12.76 -13.08
N ASP A 16 -8.69 12.19 -14.15
CA ASP A 16 -9.34 12.10 -15.47
C ASP A 16 -10.13 10.80 -15.70
N VAL A 17 -10.29 9.97 -14.66
CA VAL A 17 -11.03 8.70 -14.73
C VAL A 17 -12.25 8.78 -13.81
N GLU A 18 -13.44 8.89 -14.40
CA GLU A 18 -14.71 8.91 -13.66
C GLU A 18 -15.32 7.51 -13.51
N ASP A 19 -15.03 6.59 -14.44
CA ASP A 19 -15.58 5.23 -14.41
C ASP A 19 -14.92 4.42 -13.28
N LEU A 20 -15.71 4.07 -12.27
CA LEU A 20 -15.25 3.28 -11.12
C LEU A 20 -14.59 1.94 -11.52
N LYS A 21 -15.02 1.31 -12.62
CA LYS A 21 -14.47 0.05 -13.11
C LYS A 21 -13.11 0.24 -13.76
N GLU A 22 -12.91 1.36 -14.44
CA GLU A 22 -11.60 1.80 -14.91
C GLU A 22 -10.65 2.08 -13.74
N ILE A 23 -11.11 2.81 -12.71
CA ILE A 23 -10.35 3.08 -11.48
C ILE A 23 -9.93 1.76 -10.82
N VAL A 24 -10.88 0.87 -10.51
CA VAL A 24 -10.59 -0.43 -9.86
C VAL A 24 -9.60 -1.25 -10.67
N THR A 25 -9.70 -1.20 -12.01
CA THR A 25 -8.76 -1.89 -12.89
C THR A 25 -7.36 -1.29 -12.79
N LEU A 26 -7.22 0.04 -12.84
CA LEU A 26 -5.92 0.71 -12.68
C LEU A 26 -5.27 0.39 -11.34
N LEU A 27 -6.04 0.46 -10.25
CA LEU A 27 -5.53 0.15 -8.91
C LEU A 27 -4.99 -1.28 -8.81
N HIS A 28 -5.70 -2.23 -9.41
CA HIS A 28 -5.25 -3.62 -9.49
C HIS A 28 -3.95 -3.76 -10.29
N LEU A 29 -3.84 -3.08 -11.44
CA LEU A 29 -2.63 -3.11 -12.27
C LEU A 29 -1.44 -2.41 -11.59
N PHE A 30 -1.66 -1.29 -10.90
CA PHE A 30 -0.62 -0.61 -10.13
C PHE A 30 -0.12 -1.49 -8.99
N SER A 31 -1.04 -2.12 -8.25
CA SER A 31 -0.67 -3.09 -7.21
C SER A 31 0.20 -4.21 -7.78
N LYS A 32 -0.15 -4.74 -8.95
CA LYS A 32 0.64 -5.79 -9.63
C LYS A 32 2.02 -5.29 -10.07
N SER A 33 2.11 -4.08 -10.59
CA SER A 33 3.39 -3.46 -10.99
C SER A 33 4.33 -3.30 -9.79
N MET A 34 3.78 -2.94 -8.63
CA MET A 34 4.53 -2.73 -7.39
C MET A 34 4.93 -4.02 -6.66
N GLU A 35 4.48 -5.20 -7.10
CA GLU A 35 4.95 -6.49 -6.54
C GLU A 35 6.43 -6.75 -6.85
N THR A 36 6.99 -6.11 -7.88
CA THR A 36 8.42 -6.21 -8.24
C THR A 36 9.19 -4.95 -7.85
N THR A 37 10.49 -5.09 -7.58
CA THR A 37 11.40 -3.95 -7.35
C THR A 37 12.58 -4.03 -8.33
N PRO A 38 12.72 -3.09 -9.28
CA PRO A 38 11.85 -1.93 -9.52
C PRO A 38 10.45 -2.33 -10.03
N ALA A 39 9.50 -1.40 -9.93
CA ALA A 39 8.12 -1.62 -10.39
C ALA A 39 8.08 -1.94 -11.89
N ALA A 40 7.35 -2.98 -12.27
CA ALA A 40 7.32 -3.48 -13.64
C ALA A 40 6.38 -2.67 -14.53
N LYS A 41 6.85 -2.30 -15.74
CA LYS A 41 6.01 -1.65 -16.76
C LYS A 41 5.01 -2.62 -17.39
N GLU A 42 5.39 -3.89 -17.49
CA GLU A 42 4.54 -4.96 -17.98
C GLU A 42 4.00 -5.77 -16.80
N VAL A 43 2.69 -5.95 -16.74
CA VAL A 43 2.04 -6.74 -15.69
C VAL A 43 1.16 -7.82 -16.30
N MET A 44 1.08 -8.97 -15.64
CA MET A 44 0.26 -10.09 -16.11
C MET A 44 -0.93 -10.30 -15.19
N THR A 45 -2.14 -10.26 -15.76
CA THR A 45 -3.36 -10.65 -15.05
C THR A 45 -4.46 -11.09 -16.01
N GLN A 46 -5.40 -11.89 -15.51
CA GLN A 46 -6.47 -12.45 -16.34
C GLN A 46 -7.63 -11.46 -16.47
N LYS A 47 -8.24 -11.38 -17.67
CA LYS A 47 -9.47 -10.60 -17.88
C LYS A 47 -10.60 -11.04 -16.94
N THR A 48 -10.72 -12.34 -16.67
CA THR A 48 -11.68 -12.89 -15.70
C THR A 48 -11.46 -12.36 -14.29
N ARG A 49 -10.21 -12.11 -13.89
CA ARG A 49 -9.89 -11.51 -12.59
C ARG A 49 -10.31 -10.05 -12.53
N ILE A 50 -10.02 -9.27 -13.57
CA ILE A 50 -10.45 -7.87 -13.67
C ILE A 50 -11.98 -7.78 -13.62
N ALA A 51 -12.68 -8.59 -14.41
CA ALA A 51 -14.14 -8.63 -14.41
C ALA A 51 -14.71 -8.96 -13.03
N PHE A 52 -14.13 -9.94 -12.33
CA PHE A 52 -14.52 -10.28 -10.97
C PHE A 52 -14.36 -9.09 -10.00
N LEU A 53 -13.23 -8.37 -10.06
CA LEU A 53 -12.98 -7.17 -9.23
C LEU A 53 -13.97 -6.05 -9.56
N CYS A 54 -14.38 -5.94 -10.81
CA CYS A 54 -15.38 -5.00 -11.29
C CYS A 54 -16.84 -5.40 -10.95
N GLY A 55 -17.05 -6.47 -10.18
CA GLY A 55 -18.39 -6.95 -9.79
C GLY A 55 -19.11 -7.75 -10.88
N TYR A 56 -18.46 -8.05 -12.00
CA TYR A 56 -19.01 -8.83 -13.10
C TYR A 56 -18.93 -10.35 -12.79
N ARG A 57 -19.81 -10.80 -11.87
CA ARG A 57 -19.87 -12.19 -11.38
C ARG A 57 -20.92 -13.01 -12.12
N ASN A 58 -20.68 -14.32 -12.23
CA ASN A 58 -21.65 -15.32 -12.71
C ASN A 58 -22.20 -15.06 -14.12
N LYS A 59 -21.38 -14.51 -15.02
CA LYS A 59 -21.74 -14.26 -16.43
C LYS A 59 -20.98 -15.20 -17.37
N PRO A 60 -21.53 -15.50 -18.56
CA PRO A 60 -20.84 -16.31 -19.57
C PRO A 60 -19.47 -15.72 -19.95
N LYS A 61 -18.46 -16.59 -20.16
CA LYS A 61 -17.07 -16.19 -20.42
C LYS A 61 -16.91 -15.20 -21.59
N GLY A 62 -17.71 -15.34 -22.65
CA GLY A 62 -17.67 -14.44 -23.81
C GLY A 62 -18.01 -12.99 -23.43
N ASN A 63 -19.07 -12.80 -22.64
CA ASN A 63 -19.50 -11.47 -22.21
C ASN A 63 -18.49 -10.81 -21.28
N THR A 64 -17.78 -11.61 -20.47
CA THR A 64 -16.68 -11.16 -19.60
C THR A 64 -15.55 -10.54 -20.40
N ILE A 65 -15.15 -11.12 -21.53
CA ILE A 65 -14.05 -10.60 -22.36
C ILE A 65 -14.47 -9.28 -23.00
N THR A 66 -15.66 -9.23 -23.59
CA THR A 66 -16.20 -7.99 -24.20
C THR A 66 -16.33 -6.88 -23.17
N TYR A 67 -16.80 -7.20 -21.97
CA TYR A 67 -16.91 -6.25 -20.87
C TYR A 67 -15.55 -5.65 -20.49
N VAL A 68 -14.54 -6.49 -20.26
CA VAL A 68 -13.19 -6.00 -19.89
C VAL A 68 -12.57 -5.21 -21.03
N ASN A 69 -12.71 -5.64 -22.29
CA ASN A 69 -12.15 -4.89 -23.41
C ASN A 69 -12.70 -3.45 -23.50
N LYS A 70 -13.95 -3.19 -23.09
CA LYS A 70 -14.49 -1.82 -23.02
C LYS A 70 -13.76 -0.95 -21.99
N ILE A 71 -13.55 -1.48 -20.78
CA ILE A 71 -12.79 -0.82 -19.71
C ILE A 71 -11.38 -0.48 -20.21
N ILE A 72 -10.74 -1.45 -20.86
CA ILE A 72 -9.36 -1.32 -21.34
C ILE A 72 -9.26 -0.28 -22.45
N LYS A 73 -10.25 -0.21 -23.36
CA LYS A 73 -10.29 0.83 -24.39
C LYS A 73 -10.31 2.22 -23.76
N GLY A 74 -11.15 2.44 -22.74
CA GLY A 74 -11.19 3.71 -22.02
C GLY A 74 -9.87 4.06 -21.32
N LEU A 75 -9.19 3.07 -20.74
CA LEU A 75 -7.86 3.26 -20.14
C LEU A 75 -6.74 3.56 -21.15
N ILE A 76 -6.82 3.00 -22.35
CA ILE A 76 -5.91 3.31 -23.45
C ILE A 76 -6.16 4.74 -23.94
N GLU A 77 -7.43 5.12 -24.15
CA GLU A 77 -7.82 6.47 -24.58
C GLU A 77 -7.38 7.55 -23.59
N LYS A 78 -7.43 7.27 -22.28
CA LYS A 78 -6.94 8.15 -21.20
C LYS A 78 -5.42 8.08 -20.99
N GLY A 79 -4.71 7.31 -21.80
CA GLY A 79 -3.25 7.23 -21.82
C GLY A 79 -2.65 6.50 -20.62
N TYR A 80 -3.37 5.60 -19.95
CA TYR A 80 -2.83 4.78 -18.85
C TYR A 80 -2.24 3.45 -19.33
N LEU A 81 -2.70 2.94 -20.48
CA LEU A 81 -2.23 1.71 -21.09
C LEU A 81 -1.74 1.98 -22.52
N ILE A 82 -0.65 1.31 -22.91
CA ILE A 82 -0.10 1.39 -24.27
C ILE A 82 -0.65 0.26 -25.13
N SER A 83 -0.63 -0.96 -24.60
CA SER A 83 -1.02 -2.14 -25.34
C SER A 83 -1.38 -3.30 -24.41
N THR A 84 -2.06 -4.29 -24.98
CA THR A 84 -2.43 -5.51 -24.27
C THR A 84 -2.25 -6.71 -25.21
N SER A 85 -1.49 -7.72 -24.79
CA SER A 85 -1.37 -8.99 -25.53
C SER A 85 -1.98 -10.12 -24.71
N THR A 86 -2.68 -11.04 -25.38
CA THR A 86 -3.25 -12.21 -24.73
C THR A 86 -2.29 -13.36 -24.91
N ASP A 87 -1.78 -13.89 -23.79
CA ASP A 87 -0.82 -14.99 -23.78
C ASP A 87 -1.46 -16.21 -23.08
N TYR A 88 -1.05 -17.41 -23.48
CA TYR A 88 -1.50 -18.64 -22.85
C TYR A 88 -0.38 -19.18 -21.97
N ILE A 89 -0.69 -19.37 -20.69
CA ILE A 89 0.24 -19.99 -19.75
C ILE A 89 -0.35 -21.32 -19.27
N LEU A 90 0.50 -22.35 -19.24
CA LEU A 90 0.12 -23.63 -18.68
C LEU A 90 0.34 -23.60 -17.17
N ILE A 91 -0.72 -23.74 -16.38
CA ILE A 91 -0.62 -23.84 -14.93
C ILE A 91 -1.29 -25.15 -14.51
N LYS A 92 -0.51 -26.08 -13.93
CA LYS A 92 -1.01 -27.39 -13.46
C LYS A 92 -1.79 -28.16 -14.54
N SER A 93 -1.22 -28.26 -15.75
CA SER A 93 -1.83 -28.92 -16.92
C SER A 93 -3.14 -28.30 -17.43
N ILE A 94 -3.53 -27.13 -16.93
CA ILE A 94 -4.68 -26.37 -17.41
C ILE A 94 -4.16 -25.14 -18.15
N ASN A 95 -4.57 -24.98 -19.41
CA ASN A 95 -4.33 -23.76 -20.17
C ASN A 95 -5.12 -22.61 -19.52
N LYS A 96 -4.40 -21.64 -18.96
CA LYS A 96 -4.99 -20.40 -18.43
C LYS A 96 -4.61 -19.26 -19.35
N THR A 97 -5.63 -18.56 -19.85
CA THR A 97 -5.44 -17.32 -20.58
C THR A 97 -5.02 -16.24 -19.59
N THR A 98 -3.81 -15.72 -19.76
CA THR A 98 -3.34 -14.52 -19.08
C THR A 98 -3.30 -13.37 -20.08
N THR A 99 -3.35 -12.15 -19.59
CA THR A 99 -3.21 -10.98 -20.46
C THR A 99 -2.06 -10.16 -19.91
N LYS A 100 -1.14 -9.80 -20.81
CA LYS A 100 -0.07 -8.87 -20.55
C LYS A 100 -0.61 -7.47 -20.78
N TRP A 101 -0.42 -6.61 -19.79
CA TRP A 101 -0.87 -5.22 -19.79
C TRP A 101 0.38 -4.34 -19.72
N VAL A 102 0.55 -3.44 -20.69
CA VAL A 102 1.69 -2.53 -20.73
C VAL A 102 1.26 -1.16 -20.23
N LEU A 103 1.75 -0.79 -19.05
CA LEU A 103 1.49 0.51 -18.44
C LEU A 103 2.19 1.62 -19.24
N SER A 104 1.53 2.77 -19.36
CA SER A 104 2.11 3.95 -19.98
C SER A 104 3.10 4.66 -19.05
N ASP A 105 3.85 5.63 -19.58
CA ASP A 105 4.74 6.45 -18.76
C ASP A 105 3.95 7.32 -17.75
N LYS A 106 2.71 7.73 -18.10
CA LYS A 106 1.77 8.39 -17.17
C LYS A 106 1.50 7.50 -15.95
N ALA A 107 1.11 6.24 -16.18
CA ALA A 107 0.87 5.27 -15.12
C ALA A 107 2.13 5.00 -14.29
N MET A 108 3.30 4.83 -14.94
CA MET A 108 4.56 4.58 -14.23
C MET A 108 5.01 5.78 -13.38
N ASN A 109 4.76 7.01 -13.82
CA ASN A 109 5.06 8.20 -13.03
C ASN A 109 4.19 8.30 -11.77
N ILE A 110 2.91 7.92 -11.86
CA ILE A 110 2.02 7.82 -10.70
C ILE A 110 2.55 6.78 -9.71
N ILE A 111 2.90 5.57 -10.17
CA ILE A 111 3.47 4.51 -9.33
C ILE A 111 4.76 4.98 -8.63
N LYS A 112 5.62 5.72 -9.32
CA LYS A 112 6.82 6.33 -8.71
C LYS A 112 6.46 7.35 -7.64
N GLY A 113 5.45 8.20 -7.90
CA GLY A 113 4.92 9.17 -6.94
C GLY A 113 4.43 8.51 -5.65
N ILE A 114 3.63 7.45 -5.79
CA ILE A 114 3.10 6.65 -4.67
C ILE A 114 4.25 6.05 -3.84
N ASN A 115 5.26 5.47 -4.50
CA ASN A 115 6.43 4.87 -3.83
C ASN A 115 7.30 5.91 -3.11
N LYS A 116 7.48 7.11 -3.68
CA LYS A 116 8.22 8.21 -3.05
C LYS A 116 7.53 8.69 -1.78
N GLN A 117 6.21 8.95 -1.86
CA GLN A 117 5.43 9.38 -0.70
C GLN A 117 5.46 8.35 0.44
N SER A 118 5.40 7.05 0.10
CA SER A 118 5.50 5.97 1.09
C SER A 118 6.83 5.98 1.82
N LYS A 119 7.95 6.21 1.10
CA LYS A 119 9.28 6.33 1.70
C LYS A 119 9.43 7.57 2.57
N ASP A 120 8.87 8.70 2.16
CA ASP A 120 8.95 9.95 2.91
C ASP A 120 8.12 9.89 4.21
N LYS A 121 6.93 9.25 4.18
CA LYS A 121 6.13 8.97 5.39
C LYS A 121 6.83 7.99 6.33
N ALA A 122 7.45 6.93 5.82
CA ALA A 122 8.22 5.99 6.64
C ALA A 122 9.43 6.66 7.31
N LYS A 123 10.12 7.56 6.60
CA LYS A 123 11.22 8.35 7.17
C LYS A 123 10.77 9.38 8.19
N ALA A 124 9.60 10.00 8.01
CA ALA A 124 9.02 10.92 8.97
C ALA A 124 8.61 10.21 10.27
N ASN A 125 8.06 8.99 10.18
CA ASN A 125 7.66 8.20 11.35
C ASN A 125 8.85 7.59 12.11
N ASN A 126 9.99 7.41 11.43
CA ASN A 126 11.24 6.98 12.06
C ASN A 126 12.02 8.13 12.74
N LYS A 127 11.52 9.37 12.67
CA LYS A 127 12.11 10.55 13.32
C LYS A 127 11.44 10.91 14.66
N THR A 128 10.93 9.92 15.40
CA THR A 128 10.74 10.08 16.84
C THR A 128 12.10 9.92 17.51
N SER A 129 12.99 10.91 17.34
CA SER A 129 14.03 11.12 18.34
C SER A 129 13.30 11.45 19.63
N LEU A 130 13.39 10.56 20.62
CA LEU A 130 13.19 10.96 22.01
C LEU A 130 13.96 12.28 22.21
N PRO A 131 13.39 13.27 22.92
CA PRO A 131 14.15 14.46 23.27
C PRO A 131 15.25 13.99 24.20
N THR A 132 16.44 13.72 23.68
CA THR A 132 17.63 13.59 24.50
C THR A 132 17.88 14.99 25.05
N GLN A 133 17.33 15.28 26.24
CA GLN A 133 17.72 16.46 27.00
C GLN A 133 19.24 16.44 27.12
N GLY A 134 19.89 17.46 26.55
CA GLY A 134 21.31 17.65 26.62
C GLY A 134 21.74 17.79 28.08
N ASN A 135 22.45 16.80 28.60
CA ASN A 135 23.20 16.96 29.84
C ASN A 135 24.50 17.70 29.52
N ASN A 136 24.40 19.02 29.39
CA ASN A 136 25.53 19.89 29.69
C ASN A 136 25.37 20.29 31.15
N ASN A 137 26.43 20.09 31.95
CA ASN A 137 27.01 21.07 32.87
C ASN A 137 28.00 20.36 33.81
N ASN A 138 29.29 20.37 33.45
CA ASN A 138 30.35 20.44 34.45
C ASN A 138 30.77 21.92 34.56
N PRO A 139 30.75 22.49 35.76
CA PRO A 139 32.03 22.98 36.27
C PRO A 139 32.29 22.63 37.74
N SER A 140 33.57 22.32 37.94
CA SER A 140 34.41 22.20 39.14
C SER A 140 34.07 23.06 40.38
N LYS A 141 34.52 22.54 41.54
CA LYS A 141 34.87 23.15 42.84
C LYS A 141 33.90 22.95 44.02
N GLY A 142 34.31 22.06 44.93
CA GLY A 142 34.49 22.33 46.37
C GLY A 142 33.25 22.55 47.25
N GLY A 143 33.12 21.71 48.29
CA GLY A 143 32.58 22.15 49.59
C GLY A 143 31.35 21.40 50.14
N ILE A 144 31.63 20.49 51.08
CA ILE A 144 30.96 20.25 52.39
C ILE A 144 29.43 20.07 52.55
N ILE A 145 29.09 18.82 52.99
CA ILE A 145 28.13 18.33 54.02
C ILE A 145 26.68 18.85 54.10
N ASN A 146 25.69 17.94 53.97
CA ASN A 146 24.97 17.35 55.12
C ASN A 146 23.89 16.29 54.73
N ALA A 147 23.67 15.37 55.66
CA ALA A 147 22.92 14.12 55.56
C ALA A 147 21.39 14.24 55.37
N LYS A 148 20.78 13.24 54.69
CA LYS A 148 19.59 12.52 55.18
C LYS A 148 19.28 11.24 54.39
N LYS A 149 18.75 10.27 55.13
CA LYS A 149 18.53 8.84 54.83
C LYS A 149 17.54 8.56 53.68
N GLU A 150 17.88 7.51 52.91
CA GLU A 150 17.06 6.30 52.68
C GLU A 150 15.58 6.48 52.27
N THR A 151 15.26 6.23 51.00
CA THR A 151 14.03 5.53 50.57
C THR A 151 14.14 5.14 49.08
N ALA A 152 13.94 3.86 48.80
CA ALA A 152 13.97 3.29 47.45
C ALA A 152 12.75 3.76 46.63
N PRO A 153 12.87 4.02 45.30
CA PRO A 153 11.70 4.33 44.48
C PRO A 153 10.80 3.10 44.38
N GLN A 154 9.55 3.23 44.86
CA GLN A 154 8.51 2.24 44.67
C GLN A 154 8.29 2.02 43.16
N GLN A 155 8.37 0.76 42.74
CA GLN A 155 7.95 0.35 41.41
C GLN A 155 6.44 0.50 41.30
N GLU A 156 6.01 1.49 40.53
CA GLU A 156 4.61 1.68 40.15
C GLU A 156 4.15 0.48 39.32
N TYR A 157 3.24 -0.32 39.89
CA TYR A 157 2.70 -1.51 39.22
C TYR A 157 1.87 -1.08 38.00
N LYS A 158 2.32 -1.48 36.81
CA LYS A 158 1.57 -1.32 35.57
C LYS A 158 0.96 -2.67 35.19
N PRO A 159 -0.39 -2.80 35.15
CA PRO A 159 -1.03 -4.07 34.82
C PRO A 159 -0.73 -4.47 33.37
N SER A 160 -0.55 -5.77 33.17
CA SER A 160 -0.30 -6.37 31.86
C SER A 160 -1.58 -6.45 31.01
N LEU A 161 -1.41 -6.58 29.69
CA LEU A 161 -2.51 -6.70 28.74
C LEU A 161 -3.44 -7.90 29.07
N ALA A 162 -2.89 -8.97 29.65
CA ALA A 162 -3.65 -10.15 30.06
C ALA A 162 -4.59 -9.85 31.24
N GLU A 163 -4.15 -9.04 32.19
CA GLU A 163 -4.95 -8.65 33.36
C GLU A 163 -6.09 -7.71 32.99
N LEU A 164 -5.87 -6.80 32.02
CA LEU A 164 -6.94 -5.96 31.48
C LEU A 164 -8.01 -6.76 30.72
N GLN A 165 -7.63 -7.84 30.03
CA GLN A 165 -8.57 -8.68 29.29
C GLN A 165 -9.41 -9.58 30.22
N ALA A 166 -8.86 -10.00 31.36
CA ALA A 166 -9.59 -10.78 32.35
C ALA A 166 -10.72 -9.98 33.02
N ALA A 167 -10.55 -8.66 33.16
CA ALA A 167 -11.55 -7.77 33.77
C ALA A 167 -12.75 -7.44 32.87
N ILE A 168 -12.69 -7.74 31.56
CA ILE A 168 -13.72 -7.39 30.57
C ILE A 168 -14.73 -8.54 30.34
N LYS A 169 -14.48 -9.75 30.85
CA LYS A 169 -15.46 -10.83 30.83
C LYS A 169 -16.34 -10.80 32.08
N ILE A 170 -17.41 -10.01 32.02
CA ILE A 170 -18.64 -10.20 32.80
C ILE A 170 -19.77 -10.40 31.81
#